data_AF-A0A7J8XLB8-F1
#
_entry.id   AF-A0A7J8XLB8-F1
#
_cell.length_a   1.000
_cell.length_b   1.000
_cell.length_c   1.000
_cell.angle_alpha   90.00
_cell.angle_beta   90.00
_cell.angle_gamma   90.00
#
_symmetry.space_group_name_H-M   'P 1'
#
loop_
_entity.id
_entity.type
_entity.pdbx_description
1 polymer ?
#
loop_
_entity_poly.entity_id
_entity_poly.type
_entity_poly.pdbx_seq_one_letter_code
_entity_poly.pdbx_strand_id
1 'polypeptide(L)'
;QHQGADGHGSTNEREVRVGRLQRQKVRVSRNRILDSAAKVMEMYSSQKTVLEVEYFGEVGTGLGPTLEFYTLLSHDLQKVGLAMWRSNSTWNKSVMEIDGDGDKNGKIAGSATIDGDIVQAPLGLFPRPWPPNADASEGSQFFKVIEHFRLVGRVMAKALQDGRLLDLPLSMAFYKLVLGQELDLHDILSFDAEFGKILQELHLLVRRKQYLDSLGGDNSDAIPDLRFRGASIEDLCLDFTLPGYPDYILKLGDETVDINNLEEYISLVVDATVKTGIMHQMEAFRAGFNQVFDISSLQIFTPQELDYLLCGRRELWEAETLADHIKFDHGYTAKSPPIVNLLEIMGELTPEEQRAFCQFVTGAPRLPPGGLAVLNPRLTIVRKHSSSATAAAAANGTGPSESADEDLPSVMTCANYLKLPPYSTKEIMYKKLLYAINEGQGSFDLS
;
A
#
# COMPACT_ATOMS: atom_id res chain seq x y z
N GLN A 1 29.93 -31.11 55.25
CA GLN A 1 31.22 -30.38 55.21
C GLN A 1 31.55 -30.26 53.72
N HIS A 2 31.48 -29.11 53.05
CA HIS A 2 31.89 -27.75 53.41
C HIS A 2 30.85 -26.67 53.03
N GLN A 3 30.73 -25.65 53.89
CA GLN A 3 30.33 -24.27 53.60
C GLN A 3 31.50 -23.58 52.85
N GLY A 4 31.39 -22.49 52.08
CA GLY A 4 30.33 -21.53 51.77
C GLY A 4 30.99 -20.31 51.10
N ALA A 5 30.22 -19.49 50.39
CA ALA A 5 30.55 -18.07 50.12
C ALA A 5 29.29 -17.37 49.58
N ASP A 6 28.68 -16.52 50.43
CA ASP A 6 27.65 -15.56 50.07
C ASP A 6 28.23 -14.41 49.24
N GLY A 7 27.45 -13.90 48.29
CA GLY A 7 27.80 -12.75 47.46
C GLY A 7 26.56 -12.08 46.86
N HIS A 8 26.02 -11.13 47.64
CA HIS A 8 25.15 -10.00 47.33
C HIS A 8 24.19 -10.03 46.12
N GLY A 9 22.91 -9.79 46.45
CA GLY A 9 21.85 -9.53 45.50
C GLY A 9 22.09 -8.28 44.64
N SER A 10 21.98 -8.49 43.33
CA SER A 10 21.45 -7.48 42.43
C SER A 10 19.97 -7.78 42.26
N THR A 11 19.14 -6.82 42.64
CA THR A 11 17.72 -6.73 42.27
C THR A 11 17.59 -7.00 40.77
N ASN A 12 17.16 -8.22 40.43
CA ASN A 12 16.59 -8.48 39.12
C ASN A 12 15.39 -7.54 38.98
N GLU A 13 15.61 -6.45 38.26
CA GLU A 13 14.55 -5.74 37.56
C GLU A 13 13.66 -6.82 36.97
N ARG A 14 12.40 -6.83 37.40
CA ARG A 14 11.38 -7.68 36.81
C ARG A 14 11.28 -7.26 35.35
N GLU A 15 12.06 -7.89 34.47
CA GLU A 15 11.71 -8.02 33.07
C GLU A 15 10.26 -8.50 33.07
N VAL A 16 9.37 -7.58 32.71
CA VAL A 16 7.99 -7.91 32.44
C VAL A 16 8.05 -8.90 31.30
N ARG A 17 8.00 -10.20 31.62
CA ARG A 17 7.84 -11.27 30.63
C ARG A 17 6.44 -11.12 30.04
N VAL A 18 6.32 -10.22 29.06
CA VAL A 18 5.21 -10.20 28.13
C VAL A 18 5.26 -11.56 27.45
N GLY A 19 4.32 -12.43 27.82
CA GLY A 19 4.26 -13.79 27.29
C GLY A 19 4.27 -13.75 25.76
N ARG A 20 5.09 -14.60 25.14
CA ARG A 20 5.12 -14.75 23.68
C ARG A 20 3.68 -15.01 23.21
N LEU A 21 3.14 -14.14 22.36
CA LEU A 21 1.80 -14.28 21.81
C LEU A 21 1.66 -15.68 21.21
N GLN A 22 0.60 -16.40 21.60
CA GLN A 22 0.31 -17.72 21.03
C GLN A 22 0.00 -17.57 19.55
N ARG A 23 0.41 -18.55 18.74
CA ARG A 23 0.13 -18.54 17.31
C ARG A 23 -1.20 -19.22 17.03
N GLN A 24 -2.06 -18.56 16.27
CA GLN A 24 -3.35 -19.08 15.85
C GLN A 24 -3.28 -19.43 14.36
N LYS A 25 -3.42 -20.73 14.05
CA LYS A 25 -3.46 -21.19 12.66
C LYS A 25 -4.82 -20.92 12.05
N VAL A 26 -4.83 -20.39 10.84
CA VAL A 26 -6.04 -20.09 10.07
C VAL A 26 -5.88 -20.56 8.63
N ARG A 27 -6.99 -21.04 8.04
CA ARG A 27 -7.01 -21.52 6.64
C ARG A 27 -7.70 -20.51 5.74
N VAL A 28 -7.05 -20.15 4.65
CA VAL A 28 -7.55 -19.17 3.68
C VAL A 28 -7.51 -19.71 2.26
N SER A 29 -8.41 -19.24 1.40
CA SER A 29 -8.45 -19.63 -0.02
C SER A 29 -7.83 -18.53 -0.88
N ARG A 30 -6.85 -18.89 -1.73
CA ARG A 30 -6.22 -17.96 -2.69
C ARG A 30 -7.20 -17.30 -3.65
N ASN A 31 -8.23 -18.04 -4.05
CA ASN A 31 -9.22 -17.54 -5.01
C ASN A 31 -10.24 -16.57 -4.38
N ARG A 32 -10.27 -16.48 -3.04
CA ARG A 32 -11.22 -15.67 -2.27
C ARG A 32 -10.54 -15.03 -1.07
N ILE A 33 -9.45 -14.31 -1.30
CA ILE A 33 -8.65 -13.68 -0.24
C ILE A 33 -9.50 -12.70 0.57
N LEU A 34 -10.23 -11.80 -0.09
CA LEU A 34 -11.07 -10.80 0.57
C LEU A 34 -12.11 -11.44 1.51
N ASP A 35 -12.86 -12.44 1.03
CA ASP A 35 -13.87 -13.14 1.83
C ASP A 35 -13.26 -13.95 2.97
N SER A 36 -12.11 -14.58 2.71
CA SER A 36 -11.36 -15.34 3.73
C SER A 36 -10.87 -14.39 4.82
N ALA A 37 -10.34 -13.24 4.45
CA ALA A 37 -9.89 -12.20 5.37
C ALA A 37 -11.04 -11.67 6.23
N ALA A 38 -12.20 -11.39 5.64
CA ALA A 38 -13.39 -10.96 6.37
C ALA A 38 -13.74 -11.91 7.51
N LYS A 39 -13.83 -13.21 7.20
CA LYS A 39 -14.16 -14.26 8.18
C LYS A 39 -13.06 -14.47 9.23
N VAL A 40 -11.80 -14.51 8.80
CA VAL A 40 -10.66 -14.67 9.71
C VAL A 40 -10.61 -13.52 10.70
N MET A 41 -10.75 -12.29 10.23
CA MET A 41 -10.72 -11.10 11.08
C MET A 41 -11.95 -11.04 11.99
N GLU A 42 -13.13 -11.43 11.53
CA GLU A 42 -14.31 -11.51 12.37
C GLU A 42 -14.15 -12.49 13.55
N MET A 43 -13.55 -13.66 13.31
CA MET A 43 -13.39 -14.70 14.34
C MET A 43 -12.22 -14.45 15.30
N TYR A 44 -11.10 -13.92 14.79
CA TYR A 44 -9.81 -13.96 15.50
C TYR A 44 -9.20 -12.59 15.79
N SER A 45 -9.72 -11.48 15.25
CA SER A 45 -9.07 -10.17 15.41
C SER A 45 -9.06 -9.66 16.86
N SER A 46 -10.07 -9.99 17.66
CA SER A 46 -10.13 -9.63 19.09
C SER A 46 -9.22 -10.48 19.98
N GLN A 47 -8.64 -11.55 19.45
CA GLN A 47 -7.78 -12.46 20.19
C GLN A 47 -6.34 -11.95 20.20
N LYS A 48 -5.68 -12.02 21.36
CA LYS A 48 -4.25 -11.71 21.51
C LYS A 48 -3.37 -12.87 21.05
N THR A 49 -3.55 -13.30 19.80
CA THR A 49 -2.82 -14.41 19.17
C THR A 49 -2.27 -13.98 17.82
N VAL A 50 -1.02 -14.32 17.49
CA VAL A 50 -0.44 -13.97 16.17
C VAL A 50 -1.00 -14.92 15.12
N LEU A 51 -1.54 -14.39 14.02
CA LEU A 51 -2.09 -15.22 12.95
C LEU A 51 -0.96 -15.93 12.17
N GLU A 52 -1.18 -17.21 11.88
CA GLU A 52 -0.35 -18.03 11.01
C GLU A 52 -1.23 -18.63 9.91
N VAL A 53 -0.99 -18.23 8.66
CA VAL A 53 -1.84 -18.59 7.53
C VAL A 53 -1.39 -19.90 6.89
N GLU A 54 -2.38 -20.71 6.50
CA GLU A 54 -2.29 -21.92 5.68
C GLU A 54 -3.23 -21.76 4.48
N TYR A 55 -2.74 -22.00 3.27
CA TYR A 55 -3.58 -21.98 2.07
C TYR A 55 -4.21 -23.35 1.82
N PHE A 56 -5.49 -23.37 1.42
CA PHE A 56 -6.18 -24.63 1.10
C PHE A 56 -5.52 -25.34 -0.09
N GLY A 57 -5.07 -26.57 0.15
CA GLY A 57 -4.49 -27.43 -0.90
C GLY A 57 -2.97 -27.27 -1.08
N GLU A 58 -2.31 -26.45 -0.26
CA GLU A 58 -0.87 -26.20 -0.34
C GLU A 58 -0.11 -26.77 0.85
N VAL A 59 1.15 -27.13 0.61
CA VAL A 59 2.04 -27.67 1.63
C VAL A 59 2.85 -26.51 2.22
N GLY A 60 2.39 -25.96 3.34
CA GLY A 60 3.15 -24.91 4.03
C GLY A 60 2.31 -24.10 5.00
N THR A 61 2.83 -23.90 6.21
CA THR A 61 2.29 -22.93 7.17
C THR A 61 3.44 -22.13 7.74
N GLY A 62 3.21 -20.84 8.04
CA GLY A 62 4.23 -20.05 8.72
C GLY A 62 4.28 -18.61 8.27
N LEU A 63 5.48 -18.04 8.40
CA LEU A 63 5.75 -16.62 8.13
C LEU A 63 5.50 -16.26 6.66
N GLY A 64 6.05 -17.03 5.71
CA GLY A 64 5.91 -16.77 4.27
C GLY A 64 4.46 -16.67 3.79
N PRO A 65 3.64 -17.73 3.95
CA PRO A 65 2.22 -17.68 3.58
C PRO A 65 1.43 -16.57 4.28
N THR A 66 1.81 -16.21 5.52
CA THR A 66 1.17 -15.11 6.24
C THR A 66 1.52 -13.76 5.63
N LEU A 67 2.78 -13.51 5.27
CA LEU A 67 3.19 -12.26 4.60
C LEU A 67 2.50 -12.14 3.23
N GLU A 68 2.49 -13.23 2.47
CA GLU A 68 1.80 -13.30 1.19
C GLU A 68 0.30 -12.99 1.33
N PHE A 69 -0.36 -13.51 2.36
CA PHE A 69 -1.77 -13.20 2.63
C PHE A 69 -2.02 -11.71 2.83
N TYR A 70 -1.19 -11.01 3.61
CA TYR A 70 -1.33 -9.56 3.79
C TYR A 70 -1.03 -8.79 2.49
N THR A 71 -0.07 -9.25 1.67
CA THR A 71 0.24 -8.65 0.36
C THR A 71 -0.93 -8.82 -0.61
N LEU A 72 -1.45 -10.04 -0.77
CA LEU A 72 -2.60 -10.32 -1.64
C LEU A 72 -3.86 -9.59 -1.18
N LEU A 73 -4.09 -9.51 0.12
CA LEU A 73 -5.23 -8.77 0.68
C LEU A 73 -5.09 -7.27 0.42
N SER A 74 -3.89 -6.71 0.61
CA SER A 74 -3.63 -5.30 0.31
C SER A 74 -3.87 -4.99 -1.16
N HIS A 75 -3.50 -5.90 -2.06
CA HIS A 75 -3.77 -5.80 -3.48
C HIS A 75 -5.26 -5.88 -3.81
N ASP A 76 -5.96 -6.89 -3.28
CA ASP A 76 -7.41 -7.08 -3.50
C ASP A 76 -8.22 -5.88 -3.02
N LEU A 77 -7.83 -5.26 -1.90
CA LEU A 77 -8.47 -4.06 -1.35
C LEU A 77 -8.35 -2.84 -2.28
N GLN A 78 -7.44 -2.83 -3.25
CA GLN A 78 -7.23 -1.70 -4.17
C GLN A 78 -8.00 -1.81 -5.49
N LYS A 79 -8.74 -2.90 -5.72
CA LYS A 79 -9.49 -3.13 -6.96
C LYS A 79 -10.58 -2.08 -7.15
N VAL A 80 -10.69 -1.53 -8.37
CA VAL A 80 -11.71 -0.54 -8.76
C VAL A 80 -13.13 -1.04 -8.50
N GLY A 81 -13.37 -2.34 -8.72
CA GLY A 81 -14.68 -2.96 -8.53
C GLY A 81 -15.24 -2.89 -7.11
N LEU A 82 -14.40 -2.65 -6.10
CA LEU A 82 -14.84 -2.48 -4.71
C LEU A 82 -15.47 -1.11 -4.44
N ALA A 83 -15.27 -0.12 -5.32
CA ALA A 83 -15.79 1.24 -5.17
C ALA A 83 -15.46 1.94 -3.82
N MET A 84 -14.35 1.52 -3.18
CA MET A 84 -13.91 2.05 -1.88
C MET A 84 -13.16 3.38 -2.02
N TRP A 85 -12.39 3.54 -3.09
CA TRP A 85 -11.41 4.61 -3.24
C TRP A 85 -11.80 5.58 -4.34
N ARG A 86 -11.38 6.83 -4.21
CA ARG A 86 -11.44 7.79 -5.30
C ARG A 86 -10.58 7.29 -6.46
N SER A 87 -11.09 7.42 -7.68
CA SER A 87 -10.33 7.14 -8.90
C SER A 87 -10.40 8.34 -9.82
N ASN A 88 -9.25 8.74 -10.38
CA ASN A 88 -9.18 9.78 -11.39
C ASN A 88 -9.54 9.25 -12.79
N SER A 89 -9.71 7.94 -12.94
CA SER A 89 -10.25 7.36 -14.17
C SER A 89 -11.77 7.52 -14.17
N THR A 90 -12.27 8.28 -15.13
CA THR A 90 -13.68 8.32 -15.49
C THR A 90 -14.11 6.88 -15.78
N TRP A 91 -14.93 6.33 -14.88
CA TRP A 91 -15.64 5.10 -15.17
C TRP A 91 -16.61 5.39 -16.31
N ASN A 92 -16.17 5.17 -17.55
CA ASN A 92 -17.07 5.07 -18.69
C ASN A 92 -17.94 3.84 -18.44
N LYS A 93 -19.11 4.08 -17.86
CA LYS A 93 -20.23 3.14 -17.82
C LYS A 93 -20.80 3.01 -19.24
N SER A 94 -19.98 2.57 -20.19
CA SER A 94 -20.39 2.24 -21.55
C SER A 94 -20.09 0.77 -21.81
N VAL A 95 -20.67 -0.09 -20.98
CA VAL A 95 -21.12 -1.39 -21.48
C VAL A 95 -22.48 -1.13 -22.11
N MET A 96 -22.47 -0.53 -23.29
CA MET A 96 -23.60 -0.73 -24.20
C MET A 96 -23.47 -2.17 -24.67
N GLU A 97 -24.40 -3.02 -24.23
CA GLU A 97 -24.69 -4.28 -24.91
C GLU A 97 -25.07 -3.93 -26.35
N ILE A 98 -24.11 -4.11 -27.27
CA ILE A 98 -24.40 -4.13 -28.69
C ILE A 98 -24.65 -5.59 -29.03
N ASP A 99 -25.93 -5.96 -29.14
CA ASP A 99 -26.36 -7.11 -29.91
C ASP A 99 -25.81 -6.96 -31.34
N GLY A 100 -24.89 -7.84 -31.72
CA GLY A 100 -24.22 -7.77 -33.02
C GLY A 100 -23.34 -8.98 -33.28
N ASP A 101 -23.96 -10.03 -33.81
CA ASP A 101 -23.33 -11.23 -34.37
C ASP A 101 -22.32 -10.85 -35.47
N GLY A 102 -21.05 -11.30 -35.35
CA GLY A 102 -20.00 -10.95 -36.32
C GLY A 102 -18.58 -11.38 -35.94
N ASP A 103 -18.18 -12.55 -36.46
CA ASP A 103 -16.89 -13.23 -36.29
C ASP A 103 -15.67 -12.49 -36.92
N LYS A 104 -14.49 -12.71 -36.31
CA LYS A 104 -13.09 -12.69 -36.81
C LYS A 104 -12.12 -11.51 -36.53
N ASN A 105 -11.14 -11.86 -35.69
CA ASN A 105 -9.68 -11.68 -35.82
C ASN A 105 -9.08 -10.27 -36.03
N GLY A 106 -8.61 -9.69 -34.92
CA GLY A 106 -7.51 -8.73 -34.89
C GLY A 106 -6.64 -8.97 -33.66
N LYS A 107 -5.54 -9.71 -33.83
CA LYS A 107 -4.48 -9.84 -32.81
C LYS A 107 -3.83 -8.48 -32.60
N ILE A 108 -3.96 -7.91 -31.41
CA ILE A 108 -3.00 -6.93 -30.87
C ILE A 108 -2.33 -7.61 -29.68
N ALA A 109 -1.02 -7.79 -29.81
CA ALA A 109 -0.14 -8.34 -28.80
C ALA A 109 0.18 -7.24 -27.78
N GLY A 110 -0.08 -7.53 -26.50
CA GLY A 110 0.28 -6.73 -25.34
C GLY A 110 -0.24 -7.44 -24.10
N SER A 111 0.68 -8.10 -23.39
CA SER A 111 0.52 -8.83 -22.12
C SER A 111 -0.77 -8.54 -21.33
N ALA A 112 -1.79 -9.41 -21.48
CA ALA A 112 -2.95 -9.42 -20.61
C ALA A 112 -2.60 -10.22 -19.35
N THR A 113 -2.02 -9.55 -18.35
CA THR A 113 -2.16 -10.00 -16.96
C THR A 113 -3.62 -9.86 -16.57
N ILE A 114 -4.19 -10.90 -15.99
CA ILE A 114 -5.55 -10.91 -15.41
C ILE A 114 -5.49 -10.11 -14.12
N ASP A 115 -5.23 -8.81 -14.23
CA ASP A 115 -5.14 -7.89 -13.11
C ASP A 115 -6.38 -7.01 -13.17
N GLY A 116 -7.34 -7.27 -12.29
CA GLY A 116 -8.56 -6.47 -12.24
C GLY A 116 -8.18 -5.04 -11.88
N ASP A 117 -8.46 -4.09 -12.78
CA ASP A 117 -8.04 -2.68 -12.70
C ASP A 117 -7.88 -2.19 -11.26
N ILE A 118 -6.62 -1.98 -10.86
CA ILE A 118 -6.25 -1.39 -9.56
C ILE A 118 -6.46 0.12 -9.66
N VAL A 119 -6.97 0.72 -8.59
CA VAL A 119 -7.18 2.17 -8.51
C VAL A 119 -5.84 2.90 -8.65
N GLN A 120 -5.78 3.83 -9.60
CA GLN A 120 -4.62 4.71 -9.80
C GLN A 120 -4.69 5.89 -8.84
N ALA A 121 -3.87 5.85 -7.78
CA ALA A 121 -3.82 6.88 -6.75
C ALA A 121 -2.36 7.31 -6.46
N PRO A 122 -1.78 8.21 -7.27
CA PRO A 122 -0.36 8.58 -7.16
C PRO A 122 0.00 9.26 -5.83
N LEU A 123 -0.98 9.87 -5.17
CA LEU A 123 -0.85 10.52 -3.87
C LEU A 123 -1.41 9.65 -2.72
N GLY A 124 -1.68 8.39 -3.01
CA GLY A 124 -2.26 7.43 -2.09
C GLY A 124 -3.78 7.40 -2.11
N LEU A 125 -4.33 6.27 -1.68
CA LEU A 125 -5.75 5.95 -1.66
C LEU A 125 -6.46 6.82 -0.63
N PHE A 126 -7.58 7.39 -1.05
CA PHE A 126 -8.48 8.14 -0.19
C PHE A 126 -9.93 7.68 -0.43
N PRO A 127 -10.80 7.65 0.60
CA PRO A 127 -12.14 7.11 0.46
C PRO A 127 -12.95 7.84 -0.61
N ARG A 128 -13.67 7.05 -1.41
CA ARG A 128 -14.68 7.57 -2.32
C ARG A 128 -15.80 8.23 -1.49
N PRO A 129 -16.26 9.44 -1.86
CA PRO A 129 -17.42 10.05 -1.22
C PRO A 129 -18.71 9.35 -1.67
N TRP A 130 -19.64 9.18 -0.74
CA TRP A 130 -20.98 8.60 -0.95
C TRP A 130 -22.05 9.56 -0.46
N PRO A 131 -23.17 9.71 -1.19
CA PRO A 131 -24.26 10.57 -0.77
C PRO A 131 -24.79 10.20 0.63
N PRO A 132 -25.20 11.18 1.46
CA PRO A 132 -25.73 10.89 2.81
C PRO A 132 -26.97 9.97 2.81
N ASN A 133 -27.71 9.95 1.70
CA ASN A 133 -28.88 9.11 1.47
C ASN A 133 -28.57 7.82 0.69
N ALA A 134 -27.29 7.45 0.54
CA ALA A 134 -26.90 6.22 -0.11
C ALA A 134 -27.51 5.01 0.62
N ASP A 135 -28.04 4.06 -0.15
CA ASP A 135 -28.68 2.86 0.39
C ASP A 135 -27.66 2.01 1.15
N ALA A 136 -27.75 1.97 2.48
CA ALA A 136 -26.90 1.17 3.35
C ALA A 136 -27.55 -0.17 3.75
N SER A 137 -28.60 -0.61 3.06
CA SER A 137 -29.26 -1.89 3.32
C SER A 137 -28.39 -3.10 2.94
N GLU A 138 -28.60 -4.23 3.60
CA GLU A 138 -27.83 -5.44 3.37
C GLU A 138 -27.92 -5.89 1.90
N GLY A 139 -26.76 -6.04 1.26
CA GLY A 139 -26.65 -6.42 -0.15
C GLY A 139 -26.43 -5.26 -1.12
N SER A 140 -26.67 -4.01 -0.70
CA SER A 140 -26.38 -2.82 -1.50
C SER A 140 -24.87 -2.67 -1.78
N GLN A 141 -24.50 -1.85 -2.78
CA GLN A 141 -23.10 -1.56 -3.06
C GLN A 141 -22.44 -0.81 -1.90
N PHE A 142 -23.13 0.19 -1.32
CA PHE A 142 -22.59 0.99 -0.24
C PHE A 142 -22.40 0.18 1.05
N PHE A 143 -23.34 -0.73 1.35
CA PHE A 143 -23.19 -1.65 2.48
C PHE A 143 -21.92 -2.50 2.35
N LYS A 144 -21.64 -3.03 1.15
CA LYS A 144 -20.38 -3.78 0.90
C LYS A 144 -19.14 -2.90 1.11
N VAL A 145 -19.17 -1.64 0.66
CA VAL A 145 -18.09 -0.68 0.91
C VAL A 145 -17.87 -0.45 2.41
N ILE A 146 -18.93 -0.26 3.18
CA ILE A 146 -18.89 -0.12 4.65
C ILE A 146 -18.25 -1.36 5.28
N GLU A 147 -18.66 -2.58 4.88
CA GLU A 147 -18.05 -3.82 5.38
C GLU A 147 -16.57 -3.93 5.02
N HIS A 148 -16.17 -3.50 3.82
CA HIS A 148 -14.77 -3.49 3.42
C HIS A 148 -13.95 -2.49 4.24
N PHE A 149 -14.47 -1.29 4.53
CA PHE A 149 -13.78 -0.35 5.43
C PHE A 149 -13.66 -0.91 6.85
N ARG A 150 -14.68 -1.59 7.36
CA ARG A 150 -14.60 -2.31 8.65
C ARG A 150 -13.53 -3.39 8.62
N LEU A 151 -13.43 -4.13 7.51
CA LEU A 151 -12.35 -5.11 7.30
C LEU A 151 -10.98 -4.44 7.31
N VAL A 152 -10.78 -3.34 6.57
CA VAL A 152 -9.52 -2.57 6.58
C VAL A 152 -9.15 -2.17 8.01
N GLY A 153 -10.11 -1.69 8.80
CA GLY A 153 -9.89 -1.37 10.21
C GLY A 153 -9.37 -2.55 11.03
N ARG A 154 -10.04 -3.71 10.94
CA ARG A 154 -9.64 -4.95 11.64
C ARG A 154 -8.26 -5.42 11.18
N VAL A 155 -8.01 -5.44 9.88
CA VAL A 155 -6.76 -5.90 9.26
C VAL A 155 -5.60 -5.01 9.68
N MET A 156 -5.79 -3.68 9.63
CA MET A 156 -4.77 -2.71 10.01
C MET A 156 -4.40 -2.85 11.49
N ALA A 157 -5.38 -2.89 12.38
CA ALA A 157 -5.12 -3.09 13.80
C ALA A 157 -4.45 -4.45 14.06
N LYS A 158 -4.90 -5.50 13.36
CA LYS A 158 -4.33 -6.83 13.51
C LYS A 158 -2.88 -6.91 13.00
N ALA A 159 -2.59 -6.26 11.88
CA ALA A 159 -1.24 -6.16 11.35
C ALA A 159 -0.30 -5.47 12.36
N LEU A 160 -0.74 -4.37 12.97
CA LEU A 160 0.01 -3.69 14.04
C LEU A 160 0.26 -4.59 15.24
N GLN A 161 -0.77 -5.29 15.72
CA GLN A 161 -0.65 -6.21 16.86
C GLN A 161 0.33 -7.36 16.58
N ASP A 162 0.32 -7.88 15.34
CA ASP A 162 1.12 -9.03 14.94
C ASP A 162 2.53 -8.63 14.43
N GLY A 163 2.84 -7.33 14.36
CA GLY A 163 4.10 -6.82 13.81
C GLY A 163 4.24 -7.13 12.31
N ARG A 164 3.15 -6.96 11.56
CA ARG A 164 3.06 -7.18 10.11
C ARG A 164 2.91 -5.86 9.38
N LEU A 165 3.43 -5.82 8.17
CA LEU A 165 3.22 -4.70 7.27
C LEU A 165 1.97 -4.93 6.44
N LEU A 166 1.25 -3.84 6.20
CA LEU A 166 0.11 -3.78 5.29
C LEU A 166 0.49 -2.86 4.14
N ASP A 167 0.68 -3.42 2.96
CA ASP A 167 1.11 -2.65 1.79
C ASP A 167 -0.08 -2.00 1.07
N LEU A 168 -0.80 -1.16 1.80
CA LEU A 168 -1.90 -0.37 1.28
C LEU A 168 -1.45 1.09 1.19
N PRO A 169 -1.25 1.65 -0.03
CA PRO A 169 -0.70 2.98 -0.19
C PRO A 169 -1.76 4.05 0.13
N LEU A 170 -2.06 4.27 1.41
CA LEU A 170 -3.04 5.26 1.87
C LEU A 170 -2.48 6.68 1.79
N SER A 171 -3.35 7.66 1.53
CA SER A 171 -2.92 9.07 1.51
C SER A 171 -2.63 9.62 2.90
N MET A 172 -1.86 10.71 2.97
CA MET A 172 -1.57 11.38 4.26
C MET A 172 -2.84 11.88 4.94
N ALA A 173 -3.83 12.37 4.19
CA ALA A 173 -5.15 12.74 4.72
C ALA A 173 -5.88 11.56 5.36
N PHE A 174 -5.75 10.34 4.82
CA PHE A 174 -6.35 9.16 5.44
C PHE A 174 -5.76 8.92 6.83
N TYR A 175 -4.43 8.99 6.98
CA TYR A 175 -3.79 8.81 8.28
C TYR A 175 -4.17 9.91 9.28
N LYS A 176 -4.37 11.15 8.83
CA LYS A 176 -4.94 12.22 9.66
C LYS A 176 -6.31 11.83 10.23
N LEU A 177 -7.20 11.28 9.39
CA LEU A 177 -8.53 10.79 9.83
C LEU A 177 -8.42 9.63 10.83
N VAL A 178 -7.48 8.70 10.63
CA VAL A 178 -7.22 7.59 11.57
C VAL A 178 -6.83 8.12 12.94
N LEU A 179 -6.03 9.19 12.99
CA LEU A 179 -5.62 9.86 14.22
C LEU A 179 -6.70 10.77 14.82
N GLY A 180 -7.87 10.88 14.18
CA GLY A 180 -8.99 11.72 14.63
C GLY A 180 -8.81 13.20 14.34
N GLN A 181 -7.92 13.57 13.41
CA GLN A 181 -7.76 14.95 12.95
C GLN A 181 -8.84 15.29 11.93
N GLU A 182 -9.34 16.52 11.97
CA GLU A 182 -10.26 17.04 10.96
C GLU A 182 -9.48 17.44 9.69
N LEU A 183 -10.13 17.26 8.54
CA LEU A 183 -9.59 17.65 7.24
C LEU A 183 -10.26 18.93 6.73
N ASP A 184 -9.48 19.72 6.00
CA ASP A 184 -9.95 20.93 5.34
C ASP A 184 -9.67 20.93 3.82
N LEU A 185 -9.93 22.07 3.17
CA LEU A 185 -9.71 22.27 1.75
C LEU A 185 -8.24 22.06 1.32
N HIS A 186 -7.27 22.37 2.19
CA HIS A 186 -5.85 22.23 1.88
C HIS A 186 -5.40 20.77 1.89
N ASP A 187 -6.06 19.92 2.70
CA ASP A 187 -5.77 18.49 2.76
C ASP A 187 -6.10 17.75 1.46
N ILE A 188 -7.00 18.29 0.62
CA ILE A 188 -7.35 17.72 -0.68
C ILE A 188 -6.11 17.58 -1.57
N LEU A 189 -5.15 18.51 -1.49
CA LEU A 189 -3.89 18.43 -2.24
C LEU A 189 -3.07 17.17 -1.94
N SER A 190 -3.26 16.56 -0.77
CA SER A 190 -2.50 15.39 -0.33
C SER A 190 -2.97 14.08 -0.95
N PHE A 191 -4.11 14.07 -1.65
CA PHE A 191 -4.64 12.90 -2.38
C PHE A 191 -5.17 13.23 -3.78
N ASP A 192 -5.46 14.50 -4.07
CA ASP A 192 -5.93 14.98 -5.37
C ASP A 192 -5.40 16.41 -5.64
N ALA A 193 -4.16 16.48 -6.12
CA ALA A 193 -3.44 17.75 -6.29
C ALA A 193 -4.05 18.67 -7.36
N GLU A 194 -4.66 18.12 -8.40
CA GLU A 194 -5.31 18.93 -9.44
C GLU A 194 -6.61 19.53 -8.91
N PHE A 195 -7.48 18.69 -8.34
CA PHE A 195 -8.75 19.14 -7.79
C PHE A 195 -8.55 20.13 -6.63
N GLY A 196 -7.62 19.83 -5.72
CA GLY A 196 -7.30 20.72 -4.60
C GLY A 196 -6.82 22.11 -5.05
N LYS A 197 -6.00 22.19 -6.12
CA LYS A 197 -5.55 23.47 -6.69
C LYS A 197 -6.72 24.27 -7.27
N ILE A 198 -7.61 23.60 -8.02
CA ILE A 198 -8.80 24.25 -8.60
C ILE A 198 -9.67 24.84 -7.49
N LEU A 199 -9.94 24.08 -6.42
CA LEU A 199 -10.72 24.57 -5.29
C LEU A 199 -10.05 25.74 -4.55
N GLN A 200 -8.71 25.72 -4.39
CA GLN A 200 -7.97 26.83 -3.79
C GLN A 200 -8.04 28.11 -4.64
N GLU A 201 -7.91 27.98 -5.97
CA GLU A 201 -8.05 29.10 -6.91
C GLU A 201 -9.46 29.70 -6.87
N LEU A 202 -10.50 28.87 -6.85
CA LEU A 202 -11.89 29.33 -6.70
C LEU A 202 -12.12 30.00 -5.33
N HIS A 203 -11.58 29.43 -4.25
CA HIS A 203 -11.69 30.01 -2.91
C HIS A 203 -10.99 31.37 -2.79
N LEU A 204 -9.90 31.59 -3.56
CA LEU A 204 -9.24 32.89 -3.64
C LEU A 204 -10.16 33.96 -4.26
N LEU A 205 -10.98 33.61 -5.26
CA LEU A 205 -11.97 34.53 -5.83
C LEU A 205 -13.03 34.92 -4.81
N VAL A 206 -13.52 33.96 -4.02
CA VAL A 206 -14.43 34.24 -2.90
C VAL A 206 -13.81 35.22 -1.90
N ARG A 207 -12.58 34.97 -1.45
CA ARG A 207 -11.89 35.88 -0.52
C ARG A 207 -11.70 37.28 -1.11
N ARG A 208 -11.38 37.38 -2.40
CA ARG A 208 -11.23 38.66 -3.08
C ARG A 208 -12.57 39.40 -3.17
N LYS A 209 -13.66 38.70 -3.45
CA LYS A 209 -15.01 39.26 -3.43
C LYS A 209 -15.36 39.81 -2.04
N GLN A 210 -15.21 39.00 -0.99
CA GLN A 210 -15.47 39.40 0.39
C GLN A 210 -14.66 40.64 0.80
N TYR A 211 -13.39 40.73 0.36
CA TYR A 211 -12.57 41.91 0.58
C TYR A 211 -13.14 43.16 -0.12
N LEU A 212 -13.56 43.05 -1.39
CA LEU A 212 -14.20 44.14 -2.13
C LEU A 212 -15.52 44.58 -1.48
N ASP A 213 -16.34 43.63 -1.03
CA ASP A 213 -17.59 43.92 -0.33
C ASP A 213 -17.33 44.66 1.00
N SER A 214 -16.26 44.29 1.71
CA SER A 214 -15.88 44.91 2.98
C SER A 214 -15.39 46.36 2.87
N LEU A 215 -14.90 46.77 1.69
CA LEU A 215 -14.37 48.12 1.46
C LEU A 215 -15.49 49.19 1.32
N GLY A 216 -16.76 48.79 1.19
CA GLY A 216 -17.92 49.70 1.22
C GLY A 216 -17.98 50.74 0.10
N GLY A 217 -17.08 50.68 -0.89
CA GLY A 217 -17.11 51.51 -2.10
C GLY A 217 -18.02 50.92 -3.18
N ASP A 218 -18.40 51.74 -4.16
CA ASP A 218 -19.15 51.32 -5.35
C ASP A 218 -18.24 50.46 -6.24
N ASN A 219 -18.05 49.20 -5.83
CA ASN A 219 -17.19 48.20 -6.48
C ASN A 219 -17.98 47.41 -7.54
N SER A 220 -19.08 47.97 -8.07
CA SER A 220 -19.94 47.34 -9.07
C SER A 220 -19.16 46.90 -10.31
N ASP A 221 -18.07 47.61 -10.64
CA ASP A 221 -17.25 47.35 -11.82
C ASP A 221 -16.13 46.33 -11.56
N ALA A 222 -15.75 46.10 -10.30
CA ALA A 222 -14.63 45.23 -9.92
C ALA A 222 -15.04 43.77 -9.64
N ILE A 223 -16.28 43.55 -9.20
CA ILE A 223 -16.81 42.20 -8.92
C ILE A 223 -17.01 41.39 -10.22
N PRO A 224 -17.53 41.95 -11.34
CA PRO A 224 -17.64 41.24 -12.62
C PRO A 224 -16.29 40.86 -13.25
N ASP A 225 -15.18 41.47 -12.79
CA ASP A 225 -13.83 41.16 -13.26
C ASP A 225 -13.17 39.99 -12.50
N LEU A 226 -13.85 39.42 -11.50
CA LEU A 226 -13.40 38.22 -10.79
C LEU A 226 -13.53 36.99 -11.71
N ARG A 227 -12.48 36.72 -12.46
CA ARG A 227 -12.42 35.63 -13.45
C ARG A 227 -11.56 34.47 -12.99
N PHE A 228 -12.06 33.25 -13.21
CA PHE A 228 -11.28 32.03 -13.05
C PHE A 228 -10.58 31.71 -14.36
N ARG A 229 -9.24 31.84 -14.41
CA ARG A 229 -8.42 31.56 -15.60
C ARG A 229 -8.92 32.24 -16.88
N GLY A 230 -9.49 33.45 -16.74
CA GLY A 230 -10.03 34.26 -17.86
C GLY A 230 -11.53 34.10 -18.13
N ALA A 231 -12.18 33.07 -17.60
CA ALA A 231 -13.62 32.85 -17.72
C ALA A 231 -14.39 33.45 -16.53
N SER A 232 -15.66 33.83 -16.73
CA SER A 232 -16.53 34.11 -15.57
C SER A 232 -16.86 32.80 -14.84
N ILE A 233 -17.44 32.87 -13.64
CA ILE A 233 -17.84 31.65 -12.90
C ILE A 233 -19.01 30.95 -13.60
N GLU A 234 -19.93 31.73 -14.15
CA GLU A 234 -21.10 31.23 -14.89
C GLU A 234 -20.69 30.52 -16.19
N ASP A 235 -19.62 31.00 -16.86
CA ASP A 235 -19.05 30.37 -18.06
C ASP A 235 -18.48 28.96 -17.79
N LEU A 236 -18.23 28.60 -16.53
CA LEU A 236 -17.80 27.25 -16.15
C LEU A 236 -18.96 26.25 -16.17
N CYS A 237 -20.20 26.72 -16.24
CA CYS A 237 -21.42 25.90 -16.28
C CYS A 237 -21.48 24.86 -15.15
N LEU A 238 -21.02 25.24 -13.96
CA LEU A 238 -21.05 24.37 -12.78
C LEU A 238 -22.47 24.36 -12.20
N ASP A 239 -22.92 23.17 -11.82
CA ASP A 239 -24.12 22.93 -11.03
C ASP A 239 -23.73 22.49 -9.61
N PHE A 240 -24.72 22.32 -8.73
CA PHE A 240 -24.49 21.79 -7.38
C PHE A 240 -24.39 20.25 -7.36
N THR A 241 -23.52 19.71 -8.21
CA THR A 241 -23.14 18.30 -8.26
C THR A 241 -21.66 18.16 -7.90
N LEU A 242 -21.29 17.09 -7.17
CA LEU A 242 -19.89 16.87 -6.81
C LEU A 242 -19.06 16.52 -8.05
N PRO A 243 -17.99 17.27 -8.37
CA PRO A 243 -17.14 16.97 -9.52
C PRO A 243 -16.60 15.55 -9.49
N GLY A 244 -16.77 14.83 -10.61
CA GLY A 244 -16.39 13.42 -10.76
C GLY A 244 -17.42 12.41 -10.24
N TYR A 245 -18.49 12.85 -9.58
CA TYR A 245 -19.52 11.99 -8.99
C TYR A 245 -20.92 12.51 -9.33
N PRO A 246 -21.42 12.23 -10.55
CA PRO A 246 -22.71 12.77 -11.02
C PRO A 246 -23.91 12.33 -10.17
N ASP A 247 -23.79 11.19 -9.48
CA ASP A 247 -24.84 10.67 -8.59
C ASP A 247 -24.85 11.37 -7.22
N TYR A 248 -23.86 12.23 -6.91
CA TYR A 248 -23.77 12.97 -5.66
C TYR A 248 -24.21 14.42 -5.86
N ILE A 249 -25.47 14.67 -5.56
CA ILE A 249 -26.06 16.01 -5.56
C ILE A 249 -25.73 16.73 -4.25
N LEU A 250 -25.08 17.89 -4.35
CA LEU A 250 -24.70 18.72 -3.20
C LEU A 250 -25.86 19.55 -2.68
N LYS A 251 -26.67 20.09 -3.60
CA LYS A 251 -27.84 20.93 -3.31
C LYS A 251 -28.93 20.63 -4.33
N LEU A 252 -30.16 20.45 -3.86
CA LEU A 252 -31.31 20.24 -4.75
C LEU A 252 -31.68 21.57 -5.44
N GLY A 253 -31.83 21.53 -6.75
CA GLY A 253 -32.22 22.69 -7.56
C GLY A 253 -31.55 22.66 -8.93
N ASP A 254 -31.95 23.58 -9.79
CA ASP A 254 -31.35 23.83 -11.12
C ASP A 254 -30.57 25.15 -11.11
N GLU A 255 -30.04 25.52 -9.94
CA GLU A 255 -29.28 26.75 -9.73
C GLU A 255 -27.86 26.56 -10.28
N THR A 256 -27.46 27.43 -11.20
CA THR A 256 -26.08 27.48 -11.70
C THR A 256 -25.17 28.18 -10.71
N VAL A 257 -23.94 27.70 -10.57
CA VAL A 257 -22.94 28.34 -9.71
C VAL A 257 -22.48 29.66 -10.35
N ASP A 258 -22.50 30.72 -9.56
CA ASP A 258 -22.07 32.07 -9.91
C ASP A 258 -21.15 32.62 -8.80
N ILE A 259 -20.67 33.86 -8.95
CA ILE A 259 -19.80 34.49 -7.94
C ILE A 259 -20.50 34.74 -6.58
N ASN A 260 -21.84 34.62 -6.50
CA ASN A 260 -22.63 34.85 -5.30
C ASN A 260 -22.81 33.59 -4.46
N ASN A 261 -22.95 32.44 -5.10
CA ASN A 261 -23.11 31.16 -4.42
C ASN A 261 -21.84 30.29 -4.46
N LEU A 262 -20.73 30.77 -5.07
CA LEU A 262 -19.45 30.04 -5.15
C LEU A 262 -18.90 29.60 -3.78
N GLU A 263 -19.06 30.40 -2.73
CA GLU A 263 -18.61 30.01 -1.38
C GLU A 263 -19.38 28.81 -0.83
N GLU A 264 -20.70 28.80 -1.03
CA GLU A 264 -21.57 27.67 -0.66
C GLU A 264 -21.17 26.43 -1.44
N TYR A 265 -20.98 26.56 -2.77
CA TYR A 265 -20.53 25.47 -3.63
C TYR A 265 -19.21 24.85 -3.14
N ILE A 266 -18.17 25.67 -2.89
CA ILE A 266 -16.88 25.18 -2.40
C ILE A 266 -17.03 24.48 -1.05
N SER A 267 -17.81 25.07 -0.12
CA SER A 267 -18.04 24.48 1.19
C SER A 267 -18.69 23.10 1.08
N LEU A 268 -19.71 22.95 0.24
CA LEU A 268 -20.40 21.68 0.01
C LEU A 268 -19.49 20.64 -0.67
N VAL A 269 -18.69 21.05 -1.65
CA VAL A 269 -17.72 20.18 -2.32
C VAL A 269 -16.67 19.66 -1.32
N VAL A 270 -16.13 20.53 -0.46
CA VAL A 270 -15.15 20.13 0.56
C VAL A 270 -15.80 19.20 1.58
N ASP A 271 -17.00 19.53 2.07
CA ASP A 271 -17.72 18.69 3.03
C ASP A 271 -18.02 17.29 2.47
N ALA A 272 -18.55 17.22 1.25
CA ALA A 272 -18.78 15.95 0.57
C ALA A 272 -17.48 15.16 0.33
N THR A 273 -16.37 15.84 0.03
CA THR A 273 -15.10 15.18 -0.29
C THR A 273 -14.37 14.63 0.93
N VAL A 274 -14.28 15.37 2.03
CA VAL A 274 -13.44 15.01 3.19
C VAL A 274 -14.17 14.88 4.52
N LYS A 275 -15.48 15.14 4.57
CA LYS A 275 -16.29 15.10 5.80
C LYS A 275 -17.47 14.15 5.65
N THR A 276 -18.69 14.66 5.46
CA THR A 276 -19.93 13.88 5.51
C THR A 276 -19.96 12.74 4.49
N GLY A 277 -19.44 12.96 3.29
CA GLY A 277 -19.45 11.94 2.23
C GLY A 277 -18.56 10.72 2.50
N ILE A 278 -17.65 10.79 3.48
CA ILE A 278 -16.77 9.68 3.87
C ILE A 278 -17.04 9.17 5.30
N MET A 279 -18.03 9.76 5.98
CA MET A 279 -18.26 9.57 7.41
C MET A 279 -18.54 8.10 7.76
N HIS A 280 -19.49 7.45 7.09
CA HIS A 280 -19.88 6.07 7.40
C HIS A 280 -18.75 5.06 7.14
N GLN A 281 -17.97 5.29 6.09
CA GLN A 281 -16.78 4.50 5.77
C GLN A 281 -15.76 4.59 6.91
N MET A 282 -15.47 5.82 7.39
CA MET A 282 -14.51 6.03 8.47
C MET A 282 -15.02 5.54 9.84
N GLU A 283 -16.33 5.64 10.10
CA GLU A 283 -16.96 5.04 11.28
C GLU A 283 -16.83 3.53 11.28
N ALA A 284 -17.08 2.88 10.14
CA ALA A 284 -16.94 1.44 9.98
C ALA A 284 -15.49 0.98 10.15
N PHE A 285 -14.54 1.71 9.54
CA PHE A 285 -13.11 1.51 9.75
C PHE A 285 -12.75 1.58 11.24
N ARG A 286 -13.16 2.66 11.93
CA ARG A 286 -12.87 2.85 13.35
C ARG A 286 -13.49 1.76 14.21
N ALA A 287 -14.73 1.37 13.93
CA ALA A 287 -15.41 0.27 14.61
C ALA A 287 -14.71 -1.08 14.38
N GLY A 288 -14.14 -1.31 13.20
CA GLY A 288 -13.33 -2.49 12.90
C GLY A 288 -12.00 -2.49 13.65
N PHE A 289 -11.31 -1.35 13.64
CA PHE A 289 -10.02 -1.18 14.33
C PHE A 289 -10.15 -1.42 15.85
N ASN A 290 -11.15 -0.78 16.47
CA ASN A 290 -11.39 -0.85 17.91
C ASN A 290 -11.80 -2.24 18.44
N GLN A 291 -12.11 -3.20 17.56
CA GLN A 291 -12.33 -4.59 17.96
C GLN A 291 -11.04 -5.32 18.35
N VAL A 292 -9.88 -4.83 17.88
CA VAL A 292 -8.57 -5.40 18.17
C VAL A 292 -7.91 -4.69 19.34
N PHE A 293 -7.74 -3.37 19.23
CA PHE A 293 -7.32 -2.48 20.31
C PHE A 293 -7.75 -1.04 20.02
N ASP A 294 -7.74 -0.19 21.04
CA ASP A 294 -8.23 1.19 20.95
C ASP A 294 -7.37 2.04 20.01
N ILE A 295 -8.02 2.59 18.98
CA ILE A 295 -7.45 3.49 17.98
C ILE A 295 -6.83 4.76 18.60
N SER A 296 -7.32 5.19 19.77
CA SER A 296 -6.75 6.34 20.50
C SER A 296 -5.28 6.13 20.86
N SER A 297 -4.85 4.86 20.99
CA SER A 297 -3.45 4.48 21.22
C SER A 297 -2.52 4.94 20.10
N LEU A 298 -3.05 5.20 18.90
CA LEU A 298 -2.26 5.70 17.76
C LEU A 298 -1.96 7.20 17.84
N GLN A 299 -2.63 7.96 18.71
CA GLN A 299 -2.48 9.43 18.79
C GLN A 299 -1.08 9.89 19.23
N ILE A 300 -0.23 8.97 19.70
CA ILE A 300 1.18 9.24 19.98
C ILE A 300 2.01 9.45 18.70
N PHE A 301 1.52 8.99 17.55
CA PHE A 301 2.20 9.07 16.27
C PHE A 301 1.72 10.26 15.44
N THR A 302 2.64 10.83 14.67
CA THR A 302 2.31 11.69 13.53
C THR A 302 1.75 10.85 12.37
N PRO A 303 1.02 11.45 11.40
CA PRO A 303 0.55 10.74 10.21
C PRO A 303 1.67 10.01 9.45
N GLN A 304 2.86 10.63 9.36
CA GLN A 304 4.03 10.07 8.69
C GLN A 304 4.62 8.87 9.44
N GLU A 305 4.68 8.94 10.78
CA GLU A 305 5.14 7.82 11.60
C GLU A 305 4.16 6.65 11.55
N LEU A 306 2.85 6.92 11.43
CA LEU A 306 1.84 5.88 11.30
C LEU A 306 1.94 5.16 9.93
N ASP A 307 2.13 5.90 8.83
CA ASP A 307 2.42 5.30 7.52
C ASP A 307 3.68 4.44 7.58
N TYR A 308 4.74 4.97 8.21
CA TYR A 308 6.00 4.26 8.39
C TYR A 308 5.83 2.97 9.20
N LEU A 309 5.03 3.00 10.26
CA LEU A 309 4.77 1.84 11.11
C LEU A 309 3.96 0.75 10.40
N LEU A 310 2.97 1.15 9.59
CA LEU A 310 2.04 0.23 8.92
C LEU A 310 2.59 -0.32 7.61
N CYS A 311 3.12 0.56 6.77
CA CYS A 311 3.60 0.19 5.44
C CYS A 311 5.09 -0.12 5.45
N GLY A 312 5.85 0.33 6.45
CA GLY A 312 7.30 0.19 6.46
C GLY A 312 8.01 1.29 5.65
N ARG A 313 9.33 1.15 5.52
CA ARG A 313 10.22 2.20 4.99
C ARG A 313 10.34 2.13 3.46
N ARG A 314 10.30 3.30 2.79
CA ARG A 314 10.97 3.48 1.49
C ARG A 314 12.43 3.80 1.80
N GLU A 315 13.33 2.86 1.55
CA GLU A 315 14.75 3.07 1.83
C GLU A 315 15.42 3.84 0.70
N LEU A 316 16.38 4.70 1.07
CA LEU A 316 17.38 5.17 0.15
C LEU A 316 18.56 4.23 0.31
N TRP A 317 18.67 3.25 -0.58
CA TRP A 317 19.75 2.28 -0.56
C TRP A 317 21.05 2.93 -1.05
N GLU A 318 21.97 3.17 -0.11
CA GLU A 318 23.33 3.57 -0.43
C GLU A 318 24.24 2.36 -0.30
N ALA A 319 24.97 2.01 -1.38
CA ALA A 319 25.80 0.80 -1.46
C ALA A 319 26.73 0.62 -0.24
N GLU A 320 27.27 1.73 0.26
CA GLU A 320 28.19 1.79 1.39
C GLU A 320 27.55 1.36 2.72
N THR A 321 26.26 1.67 2.91
CA THR A 321 25.52 1.33 4.14
C THR A 321 24.83 -0.02 4.07
N LEU A 322 24.55 -0.53 2.86
CA LEU A 322 23.90 -1.82 2.66
C LEU A 322 24.73 -2.98 3.19
N ALA A 323 26.06 -2.92 3.06
CA ALA A 323 26.95 -4.00 3.45
C ALA A 323 26.90 -4.31 4.96
N ASP A 324 26.64 -3.29 5.79
CA ASP A 324 26.57 -3.42 7.25
C ASP A 324 25.30 -4.16 7.72
N HIS A 325 24.27 -4.20 6.87
CA HIS A 325 22.96 -4.77 7.17
C HIS A 325 22.76 -6.16 6.58
N ILE A 326 23.65 -6.60 5.68
CA ILE A 326 23.56 -7.86 4.96
C ILE A 326 24.66 -8.82 5.43
N LYS A 327 24.28 -10.07 5.70
CA LYS A 327 25.25 -11.13 6.01
C LYS A 327 25.74 -11.77 4.72
N PHE A 328 27.06 -11.83 4.54
CA PHE A 328 27.69 -12.59 3.45
C PHE A 328 28.27 -13.89 4.00
N ASP A 329 27.94 -15.03 3.39
CA ASP A 329 28.36 -16.34 3.88
C ASP A 329 28.64 -17.32 2.71
N HIS A 330 29.14 -18.51 3.03
CA HIS A 330 29.27 -19.66 2.13
C HIS A 330 29.88 -19.29 0.77
N GLY A 331 31.10 -18.74 0.79
CA GLY A 331 31.88 -18.44 -0.41
C GLY A 331 31.81 -16.99 -0.88
N TYR A 332 31.08 -16.11 -0.17
CA TYR A 332 31.13 -14.67 -0.35
C TYR A 332 31.55 -13.90 0.89
N THR A 333 32.13 -12.73 0.66
CA THR A 333 32.46 -11.71 1.65
C THR A 333 32.04 -10.35 1.10
N ALA A 334 31.96 -9.32 1.95
CA ALA A 334 31.65 -7.95 1.51
C ALA A 334 32.60 -7.42 0.41
N LYS A 335 33.81 -7.98 0.29
CA LYS A 335 34.82 -7.58 -0.71
C LYS A 335 34.79 -8.42 -2.00
N SER A 336 33.95 -9.44 -2.07
CA SER A 336 33.86 -10.30 -3.25
C SER A 336 33.31 -9.49 -4.44
N PRO A 337 33.90 -9.54 -5.64
CA PRO A 337 33.44 -8.72 -6.77
C PRO A 337 31.93 -8.88 -7.09
N PRO A 338 31.33 -10.08 -7.05
CA PRO A 338 29.89 -10.21 -7.23
C PRO A 338 29.05 -9.52 -6.14
N ILE A 339 29.57 -9.42 -4.91
CA ILE A 339 28.88 -8.71 -3.83
C ILE A 339 28.96 -7.20 -4.03
N VAL A 340 30.13 -6.68 -4.40
CA VAL A 340 30.29 -5.24 -4.71
C VAL A 340 29.35 -4.83 -5.84
N ASN A 341 29.31 -5.61 -6.94
CA ASN A 341 28.37 -5.37 -8.04
C ASN A 341 26.90 -5.38 -7.59
N LEU A 342 26.53 -6.33 -6.71
CA LEU A 342 25.16 -6.40 -6.21
C LEU A 342 24.80 -5.17 -5.37
N LEU A 343 25.68 -4.71 -4.47
CA LEU A 343 25.42 -3.55 -3.63
C LEU A 343 25.30 -2.27 -4.46
N GLU A 344 26.11 -2.11 -5.51
CA GLU A 344 25.97 -1.02 -6.47
C GLU A 344 24.64 -1.11 -7.23
N ILE A 345 24.28 -2.29 -7.74
CA ILE A 345 23.00 -2.51 -8.42
C ILE A 345 21.84 -2.11 -7.50
N MET A 346 21.84 -2.56 -6.25
CA MET A 346 20.80 -2.23 -5.27
C MET A 346 20.67 -0.70 -5.08
N GLY A 347 21.79 0.02 -5.04
CA GLY A 347 21.77 1.49 -4.94
C GLY A 347 21.29 2.22 -6.21
N GLU A 348 21.35 1.56 -7.36
CA GLU A 348 20.91 2.10 -8.66
C GLU A 348 19.45 1.75 -9.02
N LEU A 349 18.81 0.81 -8.29
CA LEU A 349 17.43 0.40 -8.54
C LEU A 349 16.44 1.56 -8.35
N THR A 350 15.42 1.63 -9.22
CA THR A 350 14.30 2.55 -9.03
C THR A 350 13.45 2.14 -7.81
N PRO A 351 12.62 3.03 -7.24
CA PRO A 351 11.74 2.68 -6.12
C PRO A 351 10.86 1.44 -6.39
N GLU A 352 10.38 1.27 -7.62
CA GLU A 352 9.58 0.13 -8.05
C GLU A 352 10.41 -1.17 -8.09
N GLU A 353 11.64 -1.09 -8.61
CA GLU A 353 12.58 -2.22 -8.62
C GLU A 353 13.04 -2.61 -7.22
N GLN A 354 13.30 -1.65 -6.33
CA GLN A 354 13.64 -1.90 -4.92
C GLN A 354 12.49 -2.61 -4.19
N ARG A 355 11.25 -2.16 -4.43
CA ARG A 355 10.04 -2.81 -3.93
C ARG A 355 9.92 -4.25 -4.44
N ALA A 356 10.14 -4.46 -5.73
CA ALA A 356 10.10 -5.79 -6.34
C ALA A 356 11.22 -6.70 -5.81
N PHE A 357 12.42 -6.15 -5.59
CA PHE A 357 13.52 -6.85 -4.94
C PHE A 357 13.14 -7.24 -3.50
N CYS A 358 12.60 -6.32 -2.69
CA CYS A 358 12.16 -6.63 -1.33
C CYS A 358 11.15 -7.78 -1.33
N GLN A 359 10.16 -7.73 -2.23
CA GLN A 359 9.17 -8.81 -2.38
C GLN A 359 9.85 -10.13 -2.75
N PHE A 360 10.80 -10.10 -3.68
CA PHE A 360 11.54 -11.27 -4.13
C PHE A 360 12.35 -11.91 -3.00
N VAL A 361 13.08 -11.13 -2.19
CA VAL A 361 13.98 -11.70 -1.18
C VAL A 361 13.33 -11.94 0.18
N THR A 362 12.29 -11.17 0.54
CA THR A 362 11.65 -11.22 1.86
C THR A 362 10.20 -11.70 1.84
N GLY A 363 9.57 -11.75 0.66
CA GLY A 363 8.13 -12.03 0.52
C GLY A 363 7.22 -10.84 0.87
N ALA A 364 7.80 -9.70 1.25
CA ALA A 364 7.08 -8.45 1.52
C ALA A 364 7.65 -7.31 0.65
N PRO A 365 6.80 -6.41 0.12
CA PRO A 365 7.24 -5.42 -0.86
C PRO A 365 7.94 -4.22 -0.21
N ARG A 366 7.90 -4.14 1.13
CA ARG A 366 8.52 -3.08 1.93
C ARG A 366 9.20 -3.69 3.15
N LEU A 367 10.22 -3.00 3.64
CA LEU A 367 10.99 -3.42 4.81
C LEU A 367 10.36 -2.89 6.11
N PRO A 368 10.46 -3.64 7.22
CA PRO A 368 9.95 -3.20 8.51
C PRO A 368 10.62 -1.92 9.02
N PRO A 369 10.02 -1.22 9.99
CA PRO A 369 10.65 -0.13 10.73
C PRO A 369 12.07 -0.49 11.20
N GLY A 370 13.08 0.25 10.73
CA GLY A 370 14.51 -0.07 10.94
C GLY A 370 15.23 -0.71 9.75
N GLY A 371 14.53 -1.04 8.66
CA GLY A 371 15.14 -1.44 7.39
C GLY A 371 15.70 -2.86 7.35
N LEU A 372 16.72 -3.09 6.50
CA LEU A 372 17.42 -4.37 6.40
C LEU A 372 18.04 -4.82 7.74
N ALA A 373 18.42 -3.87 8.60
CA ALA A 373 19.12 -4.10 9.86
C ALA A 373 18.32 -4.95 10.86
N VAL A 374 16.99 -4.82 10.83
CA VAL A 374 16.07 -5.46 11.78
C VAL A 374 15.42 -6.74 11.23
N LEU A 375 15.74 -7.14 9.99
CA LEU A 375 15.25 -8.39 9.43
C LEU A 375 15.67 -9.56 10.33
N ASN A 376 14.71 -10.41 10.67
CA ASN A 376 14.94 -11.60 11.48
C ASN A 376 14.29 -12.82 10.84
N PRO A 377 15.08 -13.73 10.25
CA PRO A 377 16.55 -13.73 10.17
C PRO A 377 17.11 -12.61 9.28
N ARG A 378 18.38 -12.21 9.51
CA ARG A 378 19.05 -11.19 8.67
C ARG A 378 19.16 -11.67 7.22
N LEU A 379 19.03 -10.73 6.28
CA LEU A 379 19.27 -11.00 4.86
C LEU A 379 20.67 -11.60 4.67
N THR A 380 20.73 -12.83 4.19
CA THR A 380 21.97 -13.59 4.00
C THR A 380 22.16 -13.90 2.53
N ILE A 381 23.33 -13.51 1.99
CA ILE A 381 23.70 -13.71 0.59
C ILE A 381 24.85 -14.69 0.51
N VAL A 382 24.69 -15.71 -0.33
CA VAL A 382 25.66 -16.78 -0.49
C VAL A 382 25.96 -17.10 -1.94
N ARG A 383 27.10 -17.73 -2.16
CA ARG A 383 27.49 -18.20 -3.48
C ARG A 383 26.60 -19.36 -3.90
N LYS A 384 25.92 -19.20 -5.03
CA LYS A 384 25.28 -20.31 -5.72
C LYS A 384 26.35 -21.09 -6.48
N HIS A 385 26.42 -22.39 -6.21
CA HIS A 385 27.20 -23.32 -7.02
C HIS A 385 26.37 -23.70 -8.25
N SER A 386 27.00 -23.71 -9.42
CA SER A 386 26.28 -23.96 -10.68
C SER A 386 25.67 -25.37 -10.70
N SER A 387 24.48 -25.48 -11.28
CA SER A 387 23.75 -26.74 -11.44
C SER A 387 24.50 -27.75 -12.30
N SER A 388 25.38 -27.30 -13.20
CA SER A 388 26.22 -28.17 -14.04
C SER A 388 27.43 -28.74 -13.29
N ALA A 389 27.86 -28.11 -12.20
CA ALA A 389 29.00 -28.56 -11.39
C ALA A 389 28.73 -29.89 -10.68
N THR A 390 27.47 -30.21 -10.35
CA THR A 390 27.10 -31.51 -9.75
C THR A 390 27.11 -32.67 -10.75
N ALA A 391 27.03 -32.40 -12.06
CA ALA A 391 27.18 -33.42 -13.11
C ALA A 391 28.66 -33.62 -13.49
N ALA A 392 29.47 -32.55 -13.48
CA ALA A 392 30.88 -32.59 -13.86
C ALA A 392 31.81 -33.09 -12.74
N ALA A 393 31.43 -33.02 -11.46
CA ALA A 393 32.24 -33.57 -10.37
C ALA A 393 32.40 -35.11 -10.41
N ALA A 394 31.61 -35.80 -11.24
CA ALA A 394 31.75 -37.23 -11.50
C ALA A 394 32.69 -37.57 -12.68
N ALA A 395 33.17 -36.59 -13.43
CA ALA A 395 34.04 -36.80 -14.59
C ALA A 395 35.19 -35.80 -14.61
N ASN A 396 36.33 -36.24 -14.08
CA ASN A 396 37.71 -35.80 -14.32
C ASN A 396 37.97 -34.31 -14.64
N GLY A 397 38.81 -33.71 -13.79
CA GLY A 397 39.26 -32.33 -13.89
C GLY A 397 39.85 -31.92 -15.25
N THR A 398 39.79 -30.61 -15.49
CA THR A 398 40.14 -29.84 -16.70
C THR A 398 39.04 -29.74 -17.76
N GLY A 399 37.97 -29.02 -17.41
CA GLY A 399 37.04 -28.41 -18.36
C GLY A 399 37.07 -26.87 -18.22
N PRO A 400 36.65 -26.11 -19.25
CA PRO A 400 36.63 -24.64 -19.20
C PRO A 400 35.77 -24.20 -18.01
N SER A 401 36.11 -23.09 -17.36
CA SER A 401 35.29 -22.52 -16.29
C SER A 401 33.87 -22.29 -16.84
N GLU A 402 32.94 -23.20 -16.54
CA GLU A 402 31.56 -23.05 -16.94
C GLU A 402 31.06 -21.75 -16.35
N SER A 403 30.66 -20.83 -17.23
CA SER A 403 30.25 -19.50 -16.81
C SER A 403 28.96 -19.63 -16.03
N ALA A 404 28.97 -19.15 -14.78
CA ALA A 404 27.77 -19.06 -13.95
C ALA A 404 26.79 -17.99 -14.47
N ASP A 405 27.10 -17.32 -15.57
CA ASP A 405 26.32 -16.23 -16.15
C ASP A 405 24.95 -16.66 -16.64
N GLU A 406 24.77 -17.94 -16.97
CA GLU A 406 23.47 -18.44 -17.40
C GLU A 406 22.53 -18.78 -16.24
N ASP A 407 23.07 -19.07 -15.05
CA ASP A 407 22.27 -19.43 -13.89
C ASP A 407 21.47 -18.22 -13.38
N LEU A 408 20.22 -18.44 -12.95
CA LEU A 408 19.42 -17.43 -12.27
C LEU A 408 19.71 -17.43 -10.76
N PRO A 409 19.59 -16.29 -10.06
CA PRO A 409 19.60 -16.28 -8.61
C PRO A 409 18.37 -17.04 -8.08
N SER A 410 18.46 -17.56 -6.86
CA SER A 410 17.31 -18.16 -6.18
C SER A 410 17.21 -17.73 -4.73
N VAL A 411 15.97 -17.67 -4.24
CA VAL A 411 15.63 -17.14 -2.92
C VAL A 411 14.96 -18.20 -2.05
N MET A 412 15.18 -18.08 -0.75
CA MET A 412 14.38 -18.72 0.29
C MET A 412 13.85 -17.60 1.17
N THR A 413 12.68 -17.07 0.80
CA THR A 413 12.04 -15.89 1.42
C THR A 413 11.85 -16.07 2.93
N CYS A 414 11.44 -17.27 3.37
CA CYS A 414 11.27 -17.57 4.80
C CYS A 414 12.55 -17.44 5.64
N ALA A 415 13.73 -17.51 5.00
CA ALA A 415 15.02 -17.38 5.63
C ALA A 415 15.75 -16.08 5.27
N ASN A 416 15.09 -15.16 4.52
CA ASN A 416 15.71 -13.99 3.92
C ASN A 416 17.06 -14.34 3.28
N TYR A 417 17.06 -15.36 2.41
CA TYR A 417 18.30 -16.01 1.97
C TYR A 417 18.40 -16.01 0.44
N LEU A 418 19.43 -15.35 -0.10
CA LEU A 418 19.66 -15.20 -1.55
C LEU A 418 20.89 -16.01 -1.97
N LYS A 419 20.69 -16.96 -2.89
CA LYS A 419 21.76 -17.70 -3.56
C LYS A 419 22.10 -16.99 -4.87
N LEU A 420 23.23 -16.31 -4.90
CA LEU A 420 23.68 -15.49 -6.03
C LEU A 420 24.79 -16.22 -6.81
N PRO A 421 24.63 -16.47 -8.12
CA PRO A 421 25.71 -16.95 -8.97
C PRO A 421 26.90 -15.98 -9.02
N PRO A 422 28.14 -16.48 -9.15
CA PRO A 422 29.32 -15.64 -9.32
C PRO A 422 29.41 -15.09 -10.75
N TYR A 423 28.50 -14.18 -11.10
CA TYR A 423 28.44 -13.51 -12.39
C TYR A 423 29.76 -12.82 -12.74
N SER A 424 30.11 -12.84 -14.02
CA SER A 424 31.36 -12.26 -14.53
C SER A 424 31.33 -10.73 -14.58
N THR A 425 30.17 -10.11 -14.83
CA THR A 425 30.00 -8.64 -14.89
C THR A 425 28.76 -8.14 -14.18
N LYS A 426 28.73 -6.83 -13.86
CA LYS A 426 27.59 -6.15 -13.24
C LYS A 426 26.36 -6.15 -14.15
N GLU A 427 26.55 -5.97 -15.46
CA GLU A 427 25.46 -5.91 -16.44
C GLU A 427 24.73 -7.25 -16.57
N ILE A 428 25.48 -8.36 -16.53
CA ILE A 428 24.89 -9.71 -16.56
C ILE A 428 24.09 -9.94 -15.28
N MET A 429 24.67 -9.60 -14.12
CA MET A 429 23.99 -9.73 -12.83
C MET A 429 22.69 -8.92 -12.81
N TYR A 430 22.72 -7.66 -13.24
CA TYR A 430 21.56 -6.79 -13.28
C TYR A 430 20.43 -7.41 -14.12
N LYS A 431 20.76 -7.87 -15.34
CA LYS A 431 19.78 -8.52 -16.23
C LYS A 431 19.19 -9.79 -15.63
N LYS A 432 20.03 -10.68 -15.07
CA LYS A 432 19.58 -11.96 -14.50
C LYS A 432 18.79 -11.76 -13.20
N LEU A 433 19.16 -10.76 -12.40
CA LEU A 433 18.44 -10.38 -11.18
C LEU A 433 17.05 -9.84 -11.49
N LEU A 434 16.93 -8.86 -12.38
CA LEU A 434 15.62 -8.31 -12.78
C LEU A 434 14.73 -9.36 -13.45
N TYR A 435 15.31 -10.21 -14.29
CA TYR A 435 14.57 -11.32 -14.88
C TYR A 435 14.00 -12.25 -13.80
N ALA A 436 14.81 -12.66 -12.83
CA ALA A 436 14.35 -13.52 -11.73
C ALA A 436 13.32 -12.85 -10.82
N ILE A 437 13.45 -11.54 -10.56
CA ILE A 437 12.46 -10.77 -9.79
C ILE A 437 11.11 -10.73 -10.51
N ASN A 438 11.11 -10.43 -11.81
CA ASN A 438 9.89 -10.28 -12.59
C ASN A 438 9.17 -11.62 -12.81
N GLU A 439 9.91 -12.68 -13.13
CA GLU A 439 9.34 -14.03 -13.31
C GLU A 439 8.95 -14.69 -11.98
N GLY A 440 9.68 -14.38 -10.90
CA GLY A 440 9.44 -14.93 -9.56
C GLY A 440 8.17 -14.41 -8.89
N GLN A 441 7.62 -13.27 -9.34
CA GLN A 441 6.40 -12.69 -8.77
C GLN A 441 5.14 -13.54 -9.06
N GLY A 442 5.13 -14.33 -10.14
CA GLY A 442 4.00 -15.18 -10.52
C GLY A 442 4.12 -16.65 -10.11
N SER A 443 5.21 -17.06 -9.46
CA SER A 443 5.57 -18.48 -9.32
C SER A 443 6.02 -18.86 -7.89
N PHE A 444 5.26 -18.44 -6.88
CA PHE A 444 5.36 -19.03 -5.55
C PHE A 444 4.81 -20.47 -5.47
N ASP A 445 4.24 -20.98 -6.57
CA ASP A 445 3.65 -22.33 -6.70
C ASP A 445 4.66 -23.49 -6.82
N LEU A 446 5.98 -23.22 -6.89
CA LEU A 446 6.99 -24.26 -7.15
C LEU A 446 7.99 -24.50 -6.00
N SER A 447 7.62 -24.15 -4.76
CA SER A 447 8.41 -24.53 -3.55
C SER A 447 7.91 -25.83 -2.94
#